data_AF-A0A7X9JP73-F1
#
_entry.id   AF-A0A7X9JP73-F1
#
_cell.length_a   1.000
_cell.length_b   1.000
_cell.length_c   1.000
_cell.angle_alpha   90.00
_cell.angle_beta   90.00
_cell.angle_gamma   90.00
#
_symmetry.space_group_name_H-M   'P 1'
#
loop_
_entity.id
_entity.type
_entity.pdbx_description
1 polymer ?
#
loop_
_entity_poly.entity_id
_entity_poly.type
_entity_poly.pdbx_seq_one_letter_code
_entity_poly.pdbx_strand_id
1 'polypeptide(L)' 'MPLIVLEGLDGAGKSTQVRLLTEYYEKKGKNVYFLHFPRLEAPYWGEMIASFLRGEYGNIDQVHPQLVAALYAGDR' A
#
# COMPACT_ATOMS: atom_id res chain seq x y z
N MET A 1 17.09 -8.11 -11.04
CA MET A 1 15.67 -7.72 -11.21
C MET A 1 15.47 -6.44 -10.43
N PRO A 2 15.14 -5.30 -11.05
CA PRO A 2 14.98 -4.04 -10.35
C PRO A 2 13.66 -4.00 -9.57
N LEU A 3 13.67 -3.36 -8.39
CA LEU A 3 12.49 -3.01 -7.60
C LEU A 3 12.31 -1.49 -7.64
N ILE A 4 11.13 -1.02 -8.04
CA ILE A 4 10.79 0.40 -8.10
C ILE A 4 9.63 0.63 -7.14
N VAL A 5 9.78 1.59 -6.22
CA VAL A 5 8.74 1.98 -5.27
C VAL A 5 8.29 3.40 -5.59
N LEU A 6 6.97 3.61 -5.72
CA LEU A 6 6.37 4.92 -5.93
C LEU A 6 5.69 5.36 -4.63
N GLU A 7 6.20 6.42 -4.01
CA GLU A 7 5.71 6.98 -2.75
C GLU A 7 5.10 8.37 -2.94
N GLY A 8 4.24 8.78 -2.01
CA GLY A 8 3.59 10.08 -2.01
C GLY A 8 2.32 10.12 -1.16
N LEU A 9 1.84 11.32 -0.86
CA LEU A 9 0.61 11.53 -0.09
C LEU A 9 -0.64 11.04 -0.85
N ASP A 10 -1.76 10.99 -0.15
CA ASP A 10 -3.06 10.71 -0.74
C ASP A 10 -3.40 11.78 -1.79
N GLY A 11 -3.93 11.33 -2.94
CA GLY A 11 -4.19 12.21 -4.07
C GLY A 11 -2.97 12.61 -4.92
N ALA A 12 -1.74 12.18 -4.59
CA ALA A 12 -0.53 12.52 -5.37
C ALA A 12 -0.44 11.89 -6.78
N GLY A 13 -1.43 11.09 -7.20
CA GLY A 13 -1.46 10.49 -8.54
C GLY A 13 -0.63 9.20 -8.70
N LYS A 14 -0.25 8.53 -7.60
CA LYS A 14 0.57 7.30 -7.60
C LYS A 14 0.03 6.22 -8.54
N SER A 15 -1.26 5.89 -8.46
CA SER A 15 -1.89 4.86 -9.29
C SER A 15 -1.79 5.17 -10.79
N THR A 16 -1.92 6.44 -11.16
CA THR A 16 -1.72 6.89 -12.55
C THR A 16 -0.28 6.66 -12.98
N GLN A 17 0.70 7.02 -12.14
CA GLN A 17 2.11 6.85 -12.46
C GLN A 17 2.52 5.39 -12.55
N VAL A 18 2.02 4.52 -11.66
CA VAL A 18 2.26 3.08 -11.74
C VAL A 18 1.74 2.52 -13.05
N ARG A 19 0.49 2.83 -13.43
CA ARG A 19 -0.08 2.38 -14.70
C ARG A 19 0.77 2.79 -15.90
N LEU A 20 1.17 4.07 -15.97
CA LEU A 20 2.00 4.58 -17.07
C LEU A 20 3.38 3.90 -17.13
N LEU A 21 3.99 3.63 -15.97
CA LEU A 21 5.28 2.96 -15.89
C LEU A 21 5.19 1.49 -16.32
N THR A 22 4.14 0.79 -15.91
CA THR A 22 3.84 -0.58 -16.32
C THR A 22 3.68 -0.66 -17.83
N GLU A 23 2.79 0.15 -18.41
CA GLU A 23 2.56 0.21 -19.87
C GLU A 23 3.86 0.52 -20.64
N TYR A 24 4.70 1.42 -20.12
CA TYR A 24 5.97 1.77 -20.74
C TYR A 24 6.93 0.57 -20.85
N TYR A 25 7.06 -0.22 -19.79
CA TYR A 25 7.96 -1.37 -19.78
C TYR A 25 7.39 -2.58 -20.52
N GLU A 26 6.09 -2.81 -20.44
CA GLU A 26 5.40 -3.85 -21.21
C GLU A 26 5.54 -3.60 -22.72
N LYS A 27 5.38 -2.35 -23.18
CA LYS A 27 5.64 -1.96 -24.58
C LYS A 27 7.08 -2.22 -25.04
N LYS A 28 8.03 -2.37 -24.11
CA LYS A 28 9.43 -2.72 -24.36
C LYS A 28 9.70 -4.23 -24.23
N GLY A 29 8.66 -5.05 -24.15
CA GLY A 29 8.76 -6.50 -24.02
C GLY A 29 9.31 -6.96 -22.66
N LYS A 30 9.10 -6.16 -21.59
CA LYS A 30 9.47 -6.56 -20.22
C LYS A 30 8.25 -7.07 -19.47
N ASN A 31 8.44 -8.14 -18.70
CA ASN A 31 7.45 -8.59 -17.72
C ASN A 31 7.47 -7.61 -16.54
N VAL A 32 6.30 -7.06 -16.20
CA VAL A 32 6.14 -6.15 -15.07
C VAL A 32 5.20 -6.80 -14.06
N TYR A 33 5.61 -6.79 -12.79
CA TYR A 33 4.78 -7.24 -11.69
C TYR A 33 4.42 -6.03 -10.83
N PHE A 34 3.14 -5.88 -10.53
CA PHE A 34 2.63 -4.82 -9.67
C PHE A 34 2.28 -5.37 -8.30
N LEU A 35 2.68 -4.64 -7.26
CA LEU A 35 2.30 -4.89 -5.88
C LEU A 35 1.89 -3.56 -5.23
N HIS A 36 0.79 -3.58 -4.49
CA HIS A 36 0.24 -2.42 -3.80
C HIS A 36 0.16 -2.68 -2.30
N PHE A 37 0.48 -1.66 -1.50
CA PHE A 37 0.32 -1.67 -0.06
C PHE A 37 -0.52 -0.47 0.39
N PRO A 38 -1.33 -0.60 1.45
CA PRO A 38 -1.58 -1.85 2.20
C PRO A 38 -2.47 -2.82 1.39
N ARG A 39 -2.37 -4.12 1.68
CA ARG A 39 -3.19 -5.18 1.08
C ARG A 39 -4.41 -5.43 1.96
N LEU A 40 -5.38 -4.52 1.92
CA LEU A 40 -6.55 -4.54 2.84
C LEU A 40 -7.39 -5.83 2.78
N GLU A 41 -7.33 -6.56 1.66
CA GLU A 41 -8.04 -7.83 1.47
C GLU A 41 -7.19 -9.05 1.87
N ALA A 42 -5.91 -8.85 2.25
CA ALA A 42 -5.05 -9.93 2.70
C ALA A 42 -5.38 -10.35 4.15
N PRO A 43 -5.31 -11.66 4.46
CA PRO A 43 -5.54 -12.16 5.81
C PRO A 43 -4.62 -11.53 6.86
N TYR A 44 -5.11 -11.49 8.10
CA TYR A 44 -4.40 -11.02 9.29
C TYR A 44 -4.08 -9.52 9.27
N TRP A 45 -3.02 -9.10 8.57
CA TRP A 45 -2.54 -7.71 8.63
C TRP A 45 -3.41 -6.75 7.83
N GLY A 46 -3.85 -7.15 6.64
CA GLY A 46 -4.73 -6.34 5.79
C GLY A 46 -6.06 -6.03 6.47
N GLU A 47 -6.69 -7.06 7.05
CA GLU A 47 -7.92 -6.94 7.82
C GLU A 47 -7.75 -6.02 9.05
N MET A 48 -6.65 -6.18 9.81
CA MET A 48 -6.37 -5.32 10.97
C MET A 48 -6.16 -3.85 10.56
N ILE A 49 -5.47 -3.59 9.46
CA ILE A 49 -5.32 -2.22 8.92
C ILE A 49 -6.69 -1.67 8.50
N ALA A 50 -7.52 -2.48 7.85
CA ALA A 50 -8.86 -2.08 7.43
C ALA A 50 -9.76 -1.75 8.64
N SER A 51 -9.71 -2.55 9.71
CA SER A 51 -10.38 -2.28 10.98
C SER A 51 -9.91 -0.98 11.64
N PHE A 52 -8.60 -0.71 11.64
CA PHE A 52 -8.06 0.57 12.11
C PHE A 52 -8.62 1.75 11.32
N LEU A 53 -8.61 1.67 9.98
CA LEU A 53 -9.10 2.75 9.11
C LEU A 53 -10.61 2.99 9.26
N ARG A 54 -11.39 1.99 9.68
CA ARG A 54 -12.82 2.13 10.02
C ARG A 54 -13.08 2.65 11.44
N GLY A 55 -12.03 2.85 12.24
CA GLY A 55 -12.14 3.35 13.62
C GLY A 55 -12.52 2.28 14.64
N GLU A 56 -12.42 0.99 14.31
CA GLU A 56 -12.82 -0.11 15.20
C GLU A 56 -11.91 -0.25 16.44
N TYR A 57 -10.71 0.33 16.40
CA TYR A 57 -9.77 0.39 17.53
C TYR A 57 -9.85 1.69 18.34
N GLY A 58 -10.83 2.55 18.05
CA GLY A 58 -10.95 3.89 18.63
C GLY A 58 -10.59 5.00 17.64
N ASN A 59 -10.72 6.24 18.10
CA ASN A 59 -10.37 7.43 17.31
C ASN A 59 -8.85 7.49 17.08
N ILE A 60 -8.43 8.25 16.06
CA ILE A 60 -7.03 8.35 15.64
C ILE A 60 -6.08 8.83 16.75
N ASP A 61 -6.58 9.63 17.69
CA ASP A 61 -5.86 10.15 18.84
C ASP A 61 -5.78 9.16 20.02
N GLN A 62 -6.52 8.06 19.95
CA GLN A 62 -6.57 7.02 20.99
C GLN A 62 -5.68 5.82 20.66
N VAL A 63 -5.22 5.69 19.41
CA VAL A 63 -4.37 4.59 18.97
C VAL A 63 -2.92 5.05 18.88
N HIS A 64 -2.02 4.34 19.55
CA HIS A 64 -0.59 4.70 19.55
C HIS A 64 0.02 4.54 18.14
N PRO A 65 0.65 5.58 17.55
CA PRO A 65 1.13 5.55 16.16
C PRO A 65 2.09 4.41 15.84
N GLN A 66 2.92 3.98 16.81
CA GLN A 66 3.85 2.85 16.59
C GLN A 66 3.13 1.51 16.42
N LEU A 67 1.94 1.33 17.03
CA LEU A 67 1.15 0.11 16.84
C LEU A 67 0.61 0.07 15.40
N VAL A 68 0.10 1.19 14.92
CA VAL A 68 -0.35 1.32 13.52
C VAL A 68 0.80 1.06 12.57
N ALA A 69 1.98 1.67 12.80
CA ALA A 69 3.17 1.44 11.99
C ALA A 69 3.58 -0.05 11.95
N ALA A 70 3.47 -0.77 13.08
CA ALA A 70 3.75 -2.20 13.14
C ALA A 70 2.77 -3.03 12.28
N LEU A 71 1.49 -2.66 12.21
CA LEU A 71 0.53 -3.32 11.31
C LEU A 71 0.93 -3.16 9.84
N TYR A 72 1.25 -1.94 9.42
CA TYR A 72 1.72 -1.65 8.05
C TYR A 72 3.06 -2.32 7.73
N ALA A 73 3.91 -2.54 8.74
CA ALA A 73 5.14 -3.30 8.57
C ALA A 73 4.87 -4.81 8.42
N GLY A 74 3.91 -5.36 9.18
CA GLY A 74 3.52 -6.77 9.09
C GLY A 74 2.81 -7.14 7.78
N ASP A 75 2.12 -6.19 7.15
CA ASP A 75 1.47 -6.39 5.85
C ASP A 75 2.46 -6.52 4.67
N ARG A 76 3.70 -6.01 4.80
CA ARG A 76 4.72 -6.03 3.74
C ARG A 76 5.50 -7.34 3.69
#